data_AF-A0A482EAY4-F1
#
_entry.id   AF-A0A482EAY4-F1
#
_cell.length_a   1.000
_cell.length_b   1.000
_cell.length_c   1.000
_cell.angle_alpha   90.00
_cell.angle_beta   90.00
_cell.angle_gamma   90.00
#
_symmetry.space_group_name_H-M   'P 1'
#
loop_
_entity.id
_entity.type
_entity.pdbx_description
1 polymer ?
#
loop_
_entity_poly.entity_id
_entity_poly.type
_entity_poly.pdbx_seq_one_letter_code
_entity_poly.pdbx_strand_id
1 'polypeptide(L)'
;MRGTRGTYEISPERRAELSESRSKFNAKPFKPEHLEKLRDHISKINAKRAIAVEVTDIESGKVVKYESIRQAARELGTTRERLNTLIKNDKLFQGKYKLSISS
;
A
#
# COMPACT_ATOMS: atom_id res chain seq x y z
N MET A 1 9.47 -33.85 -22.77
CA MET A 1 8.68 -32.97 -23.65
C MET A 1 8.48 -31.62 -22.96
N ARG A 2 9.04 -30.53 -23.50
CA ARG A 2 8.80 -29.16 -23.01
C ARG A 2 8.01 -28.43 -24.08
N GLY A 3 6.75 -28.08 -23.82
CA GLY A 3 5.94 -27.26 -24.70
C GLY A 3 6.52 -25.85 -24.75
N THR A 4 6.89 -25.39 -25.95
CA THR A 4 7.27 -23.99 -26.20
C THR A 4 6.06 -23.11 -25.92
N ARG A 5 6.21 -22.12 -25.03
CA ARG A 5 5.21 -21.06 -24.88
C ARG A 5 5.21 -20.28 -26.20
N GLY A 6 4.18 -20.49 -27.02
CA GLY A 6 4.00 -19.75 -28.26
C GLY A 6 3.99 -18.25 -27.96
N THR A 7 5.01 -17.54 -28.40
CA THR A 7 4.96 -16.09 -28.50
C THR A 7 4.00 -15.77 -29.63
N TYR A 8 2.74 -15.48 -29.30
CA TYR A 8 1.82 -14.93 -30.29
C TYR A 8 2.36 -13.56 -30.70
N GLU A 9 3.02 -13.50 -31.86
CA GLU A 9 3.35 -12.24 -32.49
C GLU A 9 2.04 -11.52 -32.79
N ILE A 10 1.77 -10.46 -32.02
CA ILE A 10 0.62 -9.61 -32.24
C ILE A 10 0.81 -8.96 -33.61
N SER A 11 -0.10 -9.24 -34.54
CA SER A 11 -0.05 -8.68 -35.89
C SER A 11 0.03 -7.14 -35.84
N PRO A 12 0.71 -6.50 -36.81
CA PRO A 12 0.82 -5.04 -36.88
C PRO A 12 -0.55 -4.34 -36.82
N GLU A 13 -1.57 -4.95 -37.43
CA GLU A 13 -2.97 -4.51 -37.42
C GLU A 13 -3.54 -4.47 -36.00
N ARG A 14 -3.42 -5.57 -35.23
CA ARG A 14 -3.86 -5.60 -33.83
C ARG A 14 -3.11 -4.60 -32.95
N ARG A 15 -1.83 -4.32 -33.24
CA ARG A 15 -1.07 -3.28 -32.51
C ARG A 15 -1.62 -1.89 -32.81
N ALA A 16 -1.96 -1.60 -34.06
CA ALA A 16 -2.57 -0.33 -34.46
C ALA A 16 -3.94 -0.14 -33.80
N GLU A 17 -4.81 -1.15 -33.85
CA GLU A 17 -6.14 -1.15 -33.20
C GLU A 17 -6.05 -0.92 -31.69
N LEU A 18 -5.09 -1.58 -31.02
CA LEU A 18 -4.85 -1.38 -29.58
C LEU A 18 -4.32 0.02 -29.27
N SER A 19 -3.49 0.59 -30.14
CA SER A 19 -2.98 1.96 -29.97
C SER A 19 -4.09 2.99 -30.12
N GLU A 20 -4.98 2.83 -31.11
CA GLU A 20 -6.13 3.71 -31.32
C GLU A 20 -7.13 3.60 -30.17
N SER A 21 -7.40 2.38 -29.70
CA SER A 21 -8.27 2.13 -28.56
C SER A 21 -7.74 2.78 -27.27
N ARG A 22 -6.43 2.68 -27.03
CA ARG A 22 -5.76 3.35 -25.89
C ARG A 22 -5.77 4.87 -26.01
N SER A 23 -5.61 5.39 -27.23
CA SER A 23 -5.64 6.84 -27.49
C SER A 23 -7.02 7.44 -27.20
N LYS A 24 -8.10 6.72 -27.54
CA LYS A 24 -9.48 7.11 -27.22
C LYS A 24 -9.77 7.12 -25.71
N PHE A 25 -9.14 6.23 -24.94
CA PHE A 25 -9.28 6.17 -23.48
C PHE A 25 -8.45 7.23 -22.74
N ASN A 26 -7.28 7.60 -23.25
CA ASN A 26 -6.41 8.64 -22.66
C ASN A 26 -6.80 10.07 -23.06
N ALA A 27 -7.82 10.25 -23.91
CA ALA A 27 -8.14 11.53 -24.54
C ALA A 27 -8.71 12.60 -23.60
N LYS A 28 -9.10 12.27 -22.36
CA LYS A 28 -9.65 13.25 -21.41
C LYS A 28 -9.03 13.06 -20.03
N PRO A 29 -8.24 14.03 -19.52
CA PRO A 29 -7.89 14.02 -18.10
C PRO A 29 -9.19 14.10 -17.29
N PHE A 30 -9.26 13.32 -16.20
CA PHE A 30 -10.39 13.39 -15.29
C PHE A 30 -10.55 14.83 -14.79
N LYS A 31 -11.80 15.31 -14.73
CA LYS A 31 -12.12 16.61 -14.12
C LYS A 31 -11.60 16.64 -12.68
N PRO A 32 -11.14 17.80 -12.18
CA PRO A 32 -10.58 17.91 -10.82
C PRO A 32 -11.56 17.44 -9.73
N GLU A 33 -12.85 17.77 -9.85
CA GLU A 33 -13.91 17.30 -8.94
C GLU A 33 -14.01 15.76 -8.87
N HIS A 34 -13.76 15.08 -9.98
CA HIS A 34 -13.81 13.61 -10.01
C HIS A 34 -12.60 13.01 -9.30
N LEU A 35 -11.44 13.64 -9.43
CA LEU A 35 -10.22 13.23 -8.72
C LEU A 35 -10.38 13.41 -7.20
N GLU A 36 -11.04 14.48 -6.76
CA GLU A 36 -11.34 14.70 -5.34
C GLU A 36 -12.26 13.61 -4.78
N LYS A 37 -13.36 13.29 -5.48
CA LYS A 37 -14.26 12.20 -5.07
C LYS A 37 -13.54 10.86 -4.97
N LEU A 38 -12.62 10.57 -5.88
CA LEU A 38 -11.79 9.36 -5.83
C LEU A 38 -10.85 9.37 -4.62
N ARG A 39 -10.19 10.50 -4.35
CA ARG A 39 -9.30 10.65 -3.17
C ARG A 39 -10.08 10.44 -1.86
N ASP A 40 -11.25 11.04 -1.74
CA ASP A 40 -12.10 10.89 -0.57
C ASP A 40 -12.56 9.46 -0.38
N HIS A 41 -12.96 8.80 -1.46
CA HIS A 41 -13.40 7.41 -1.42
C HIS A 41 -12.27 6.48 -0.99
N ILE A 42 -11.07 6.64 -1.56
CA ILE A 42 -9.88 5.87 -1.19
C ILE A 42 -9.51 6.13 0.27
N SER A 43 -9.58 7.38 0.72
CA SER A 43 -9.27 7.75 2.12
C SER A 43 -10.24 7.08 3.09
N LYS A 44 -11.55 7.07 2.78
CA LYS A 44 -12.57 6.37 3.58
C LYS A 44 -12.35 4.86 3.64
N ILE A 45 -12.01 4.24 2.51
CA ILE A 45 -11.69 2.79 2.48
C ILE A 45 -10.45 2.49 3.32
N ASN A 46 -9.41 3.32 3.21
CA ASN A 46 -8.18 3.15 3.97
C ASN A 46 -8.41 3.32 5.47
N ALA A 47 -9.18 4.32 5.88
CA ALA A 47 -9.55 4.54 7.28
C ALA A 47 -10.33 3.34 7.85
N LYS A 48 -11.32 2.81 7.11
CA LYS A 48 -12.08 1.61 7.53
C LYS A 48 -11.23 0.35 7.68
N ARG A 49 -10.10 0.25 6.97
CA ARG A 49 -9.18 -0.90 7.00
C ARG A 49 -7.91 -0.64 7.80
N ALA A 50 -7.78 0.55 8.38
CA ALA A 50 -6.63 0.91 9.17
C ALA A 50 -6.64 0.08 10.46
N ILE A 51 -5.47 -0.43 10.83
CA ILE A 51 -5.24 -1.14 12.07
C ILE A 51 -4.36 -0.24 12.91
N ALA A 52 -4.92 0.26 14.01
CA ALA A 52 -4.20 1.12 14.94
C ALA A 52 -3.08 0.34 15.63
N VAL A 53 -1.99 1.03 15.96
CA VAL A 53 -0.79 0.43 16.54
C VAL A 53 -0.33 1.25 17.72
N GLU A 54 -0.02 0.58 18.81
CA GLU A 54 0.65 1.18 19.96
C GLU A 54 2.12 0.80 19.92
N VAL A 55 2.98 1.79 20.07
CA VAL A 55 4.42 1.64 20.18
C VAL A 55 4.82 2.04 21.58
N THR A 56 5.27 1.06 22.35
CA THR A 56 5.73 1.25 23.72
C THR A 56 7.25 1.21 23.75
N ASP A 57 7.86 2.30 24.19
CA ASP A 57 9.28 2.33 24.50
C ASP A 57 9.51 1.68 25.88
N ILE A 58 10.34 0.64 25.93
CA ILE A 58 10.62 -0.11 27.15
C ILE A 58 11.55 0.68 28.09
N GLU A 59 12.42 1.53 27.56
CA GLU A 59 13.38 2.29 28.37
C GLU A 59 12.70 3.47 29.08
N SER A 60 11.83 4.19 28.37
CA SER A 60 11.15 5.38 28.90
C SER A 60 9.73 5.13 29.41
N GLY A 61 9.14 3.97 29.10
CA GLY A 61 7.74 3.66 29.39
C GLY A 61 6.72 4.46 28.58
N LYS A 62 7.17 5.26 27.59
CA LYS A 62 6.29 6.08 26.76
C LYS A 62 5.53 5.22 25.77
N VAL A 63 4.22 5.39 25.73
CA VAL A 63 3.33 4.75 24.77
C VAL A 63 2.88 5.79 23.74
N VAL A 64 3.14 5.53 22.46
CA VAL A 64 2.68 6.36 21.35
C VAL A 64 1.70 5.55 20.53
N LYS A 65 0.49 6.10 20.31
CA LYS A 65 -0.54 5.47 19.51
C LYS A 65 -0.57 6.07 18.11
N TYR A 66 -0.62 5.20 17.11
CA TYR A 66 -0.73 5.55 15.70
C TYR A 66 -2.03 5.00 15.13
N GLU A 67 -2.65 5.76 14.23
CA GLU A 67 -3.90 5.36 13.57
C GLU A 67 -3.70 4.19 12.61
N SER A 68 -2.46 3.97 12.14
CA SER A 68 -2.13 2.84 11.28
C SER A 68 -0.69 2.35 11.40
N ILE A 69 -0.47 1.06 11.11
CA ILE A 69 0.88 0.48 10.93
C ILE A 69 1.72 1.28 9.91
N ARG A 70 1.09 1.80 8.85
CA ARG A 70 1.81 2.59 7.82
C ARG A 70 2.28 3.94 8.37
N GLN A 71 1.48 4.56 9.23
CA GLN A 71 1.86 5.80 9.90
C GLN A 71 3.03 5.55 10.87
N ALA A 72 2.91 4.54 11.73
CA ALA A 72 4.00 4.12 12.61
C ALA A 72 5.29 3.82 11.83
N ALA A 73 5.19 3.14 10.69
CA ALA A 73 6.34 2.84 9.85
C ALA A 73 7.03 4.10 9.31
N ARG A 74 6.27 5.14 8.94
CA ARG A 74 6.82 6.41 8.45
C ARG A 74 7.58 7.14 9.55
N GLU A 75 6.99 7.22 10.74
CA GLU A 75 7.60 7.93 11.88
C GLU A 75 8.83 7.19 12.42
N LEU A 76 8.81 5.86 12.41
CA LEU A 76 9.94 5.02 12.81
C LEU A 76 10.97 4.78 11.69
N GLY A 77 10.76 5.35 10.49
CA GLY A 77 11.70 5.21 9.36
C GLY A 77 11.88 3.77 8.86
N THR A 78 10.81 2.98 8.85
CA THR A 78 10.83 1.55 8.51
C THR A 78 9.73 1.17 7.53
N THR A 79 9.61 -0.11 7.18
CA THR A 79 8.58 -0.63 6.29
C THR A 79 7.43 -1.28 7.06
N ARG A 80 6.23 -1.25 6.47
CA ARG A 80 5.03 -1.90 7.02
C ARG A 80 5.27 -3.40 7.22
N GLU A 81 5.95 -4.05 6.27
CA GLU A 81 6.24 -5.47 6.29
C GLU A 81 7.12 -5.82 7.50
N ARG A 82 8.14 -5.01 7.77
CA ARG A 82 9.01 -5.20 8.93
C ARG A 82 8.24 -5.07 10.24
N LEU A 83 7.41 -4.04 10.39
CA LEU A 83 6.56 -3.90 11.59
C LEU A 83 5.60 -5.08 11.76
N ASN A 84 4.96 -5.53 10.68
CA ASN A 84 4.08 -6.71 10.72
C ASN A 84 4.83 -7.97 11.16
N THR A 85 6.03 -8.20 10.63
CA THR A 85 6.86 -9.34 11.02
C THR A 85 7.27 -9.25 12.49
N LEU A 86 7.52 -8.06 13.00
CA LEU A 86 7.85 -7.86 14.42
C LEU A 86 6.66 -8.14 15.33
N ILE A 87 5.48 -7.61 15.00
CA ILE A 87 4.22 -7.87 15.72
C ILE A 87 3.91 -9.37 15.71
N LYS A 88 4.01 -10.04 14.55
CA LYS A 88 3.71 -11.48 14.45
C LYS A 88 4.67 -12.38 15.24
N ASN A 89 5.91 -11.95 15.40
CA ASN A 89 6.94 -12.72 16.10
C ASN A 89 7.15 -12.23 17.55
N ASP A 90 6.32 -11.28 18.03
CA ASP A 90 6.50 -10.59 19.31
C ASP A 90 7.92 -10.08 19.56
N LYS A 91 8.56 -9.57 18.50
CA LYS A 91 9.94 -9.06 18.55
C LYS A 91 9.97 -7.56 18.75
N LEU A 92 10.99 -7.11 19.46
CA LEU A 92 11.26 -5.68 19.66
C LEU A 92 11.83 -5.04 18.40
N PHE A 93 11.32 -3.87 18.06
CA PHE A 93 11.92 -3.01 17.06
C PHE A 93 13.13 -2.29 17.67
N GLN A 94 14.28 -2.44 17.02
CA GLN A 94 15.57 -1.89 17.46
C GLN A 94 15.96 -2.29 18.90
N GLY A 95 15.40 -3.38 19.43
CA GLY A 95 15.67 -3.86 20.79
C GLY A 95 15.04 -3.02 21.91
N LYS A 96 14.27 -1.97 21.59
CA LYS A 96 13.72 -1.01 22.57
C LYS A 96 12.20 -0.84 22.48
N TYR A 97 11.66 -0.87 21.27
CA TYR A 97 10.25 -0.57 21.05
C TYR A 97 9.43 -1.85 20.90
N LYS A 98 8.40 -2.00 21.72
CA LYS A 98 7.41 -3.05 21.60
C LYS A 98 6.22 -2.53 20.79
N LEU A 99 5.83 -3.28 19.76
CA LEU A 99 4.67 -2.96 18.93
C LEU A 99 3.52 -3.90 19.25
N SER A 100 2.33 -3.34 19.46
CA SER A 100 1.09 -4.10 19.60
C SER A 100 -0.02 -3.49 18.78
N ILE A 101 -0.91 -4.32 18.26
CA ILE A 101 -2.14 -3.85 17.60
C ILE A 101 -3.05 -3.29 18.69
N SER A 102 -3.50 -2.05 18.52
CA SER A 102 -4.56 -1.46 19.33
C SER A 102 -5.88 -1.95 18.74
N SER A 103 -6.60 -2.79 19.47
CA SER A 103 -7.97 -3.25 19.11
C SER A 103 -9.02 -2.27 19.61
#